data_AF-A0A022Q922-F1
#
_entry.id   AF-A0A022Q922-F1
#
_cell.length_a   1.000
_cell.length_b   1.000
_cell.length_c   1.000
_cell.angle_alpha   90.00
_cell.angle_beta   90.00
_cell.angle_gamma   90.00
#
_symmetry.space_group_name_H-M   'P 1'
#
loop_
_entity.id
_entity.type
_entity.pdbx_description
1 polymer ?
#
loop_
_entity_poly.entity_id
_entity_poly.type
_entity_poly.pdbx_seq_one_letter_code
_entity_poly.pdbx_strand_id
1 'polypeptide(L)'
;MDIRSRLIPPLPDSYCGNAVLYAEASAKGGDIEKLPFSKLVELVWEGPRRFSDEYARSVIDLLEIEKWKLRPRIEYNVTSWLKLGLDQVVYPWGKPFCVGPICTVLAHACFLFPSVEGGVNALVSLPSEEMQRFQAYFHQFFT
;
A
#
# COMPACT_ATOMS: atom_id res chain seq x y z
N MET A 1 5.59 1.47 1.93
CA MET A 1 5.68 2.66 2.79
C MET A 1 6.85 3.51 2.34
N ASP A 2 6.64 4.81 2.17
CA ASP A 2 7.72 5.77 1.95
C ASP A 2 8.57 5.97 3.23
N ILE A 3 9.89 5.80 3.11
CA ILE A 3 10.83 5.97 4.23
C ILE A 3 11.64 7.27 4.18
N ARG A 4 11.48 8.11 3.13
CA ARG A 4 12.30 9.34 2.94
C ARG A 4 12.35 10.23 4.17
N SER A 5 11.19 10.51 4.76
CA SER A 5 11.06 11.37 5.94
C SER A 5 11.29 10.64 7.27
N ARG A 6 11.51 9.33 7.26
CA ARG A 6 11.68 8.49 8.45
C ARG A 6 13.14 8.21 8.79
N LEU A 7 14.02 8.36 7.81
CA LEU A 7 15.46 8.24 8.02
C LEU A 7 16.00 9.46 8.77
N ILE A 8 17.10 9.26 9.49
CA ILE A 8 17.81 10.30 10.23
C ILE A 8 19.28 10.28 9.76
N PRO A 9 19.75 11.32 9.04
CA PRO A 9 18.98 12.46 8.53
C PRO A 9 17.95 12.03 7.45
N PRO A 10 16.86 12.80 7.25
CA PRO A 10 15.88 12.50 6.21
C PRO A 10 16.51 12.61 4.82
N LEU A 11 15.99 11.84 3.87
CA LEU A 11 16.38 11.98 2.48
C LEU A 11 15.91 13.33 1.93
N PRO A 12 16.69 13.97 1.03
CA PRO A 12 16.29 15.22 0.42
C PRO A 12 15.05 15.04 -0.46
N ASP A 13 14.24 16.08 -0.58
CA ASP A 13 13.05 16.09 -1.45
C ASP A 13 13.40 15.79 -2.92
N SER A 14 14.62 16.12 -3.33
CA SER A 14 15.16 15.85 -4.67
C SER A 14 15.71 14.42 -4.84
N TYR A 15 15.52 13.52 -3.88
CA TYR A 15 16.03 12.14 -3.97
C TYR A 15 15.33 11.35 -5.09
N CYS A 16 16.06 11.11 -6.17
CA CYS A 16 15.60 10.38 -7.35
C CYS A 16 15.99 8.89 -7.30
N GLY A 17 15.50 8.18 -6.29
CA GLY A 17 15.70 6.73 -6.14
C GLY A 17 14.55 6.03 -5.43
N ASN A 18 14.69 4.72 -5.18
CA ASN A 18 13.71 3.93 -4.45
C ASN A 18 13.92 4.08 -2.94
N ALA A 19 12.87 4.53 -2.24
CA ALA A 19 12.85 4.65 -0.78
C ALA A 19 11.51 4.11 -0.24
N VAL A 20 11.18 2.87 -0.63
CA VAL A 20 9.93 2.21 -0.26
C VAL A 20 10.22 0.85 0.36
N LEU A 21 9.68 0.62 1.56
CA LEU A 21 9.72 -0.68 2.26
C LEU A 21 8.32 -1.22 2.53
N TYR A 22 8.20 -2.54 2.70
CA TYR A 22 6.92 -3.19 3.03
C TYR A 22 6.60 -3.03 4.52
N ALA A 23 5.45 -2.41 4.81
CA ALA A 23 4.88 -2.47 6.15
C ALA A 23 3.93 -3.67 6.21
N GLU A 24 4.16 -4.57 7.15
CA GLU A 24 3.35 -5.78 7.32
C GLU A 24 2.30 -5.58 8.42
N ALA A 25 1.12 -6.13 8.18
CA ALA A 25 0.16 -6.48 9.20
C ALA A 25 -0.24 -7.94 9.00
N SER A 26 -0.28 -8.73 10.08
CA SER A 26 -0.61 -10.14 10.04
C SER A 26 -1.54 -10.53 11.18
N ALA A 27 -2.46 -11.44 10.89
CA ALA A 27 -3.43 -12.02 11.82
C ALA A 27 -3.79 -13.43 11.35
N LYS A 28 -4.29 -14.28 12.25
CA LYS A 28 -4.80 -15.59 11.85
C LYS A 28 -6.11 -15.40 11.12
N GLY A 29 -6.32 -16.12 10.01
CA GLY A 29 -7.52 -15.98 9.17
C GLY A 29 -8.83 -16.07 9.95
N GLY A 30 -8.95 -17.07 10.83
CA GLY A 30 -10.15 -17.25 11.67
C GLY A 30 -10.33 -16.22 12.79
N ASP A 31 -9.34 -15.37 13.06
CA ASP A 31 -9.44 -14.27 14.01
C ASP A 31 -9.88 -12.97 13.32
N ILE A 32 -9.53 -12.78 12.04
CA ILE A 32 -9.87 -11.57 11.27
C ILE A 32 -11.39 -11.33 11.29
N GLU A 33 -12.20 -12.38 11.08
CA GLU A 33 -13.67 -12.29 11.07
C GLU A 33 -14.28 -12.03 12.45
N LYS A 34 -13.54 -12.34 13.52
CA LYS A 34 -14.02 -12.20 14.91
C LYS A 34 -13.64 -10.87 15.53
N LEU A 35 -12.63 -10.21 14.99
CA LEU A 35 -12.12 -8.94 15.53
C LEU A 35 -13.05 -7.78 15.16
N PRO A 36 -13.29 -6.84 16.08
CA PRO A 36 -13.95 -5.59 15.74
C PRO A 36 -13.18 -4.84 14.65
N PHE A 37 -13.89 -4.12 13.78
CA PHE A 37 -13.27 -3.37 12.69
C PHE A 37 -12.16 -2.40 13.18
N SER A 38 -12.37 -1.73 14.31
CA SER A 38 -11.36 -0.86 14.92
C SER A 38 -10.04 -1.58 15.24
N LYS A 39 -10.12 -2.86 15.64
CA LYS A 39 -8.93 -3.69 15.89
C LYS A 39 -8.23 -4.10 14.59
N LEU A 40 -8.98 -4.34 13.51
CA LEU A 40 -8.39 -4.58 12.19
C LEU A 40 -7.64 -3.33 11.68
N VAL A 41 -8.23 -2.15 11.86
CA VAL A 41 -7.58 -0.87 11.52
C VAL A 41 -6.32 -0.66 12.35
N GLU A 42 -6.38 -0.93 13.67
CA GLU A 42 -5.22 -0.85 14.56
C GLU A 42 -4.07 -1.74 14.08
N LEU A 43 -4.34 -3.00 13.71
CA LEU A 43 -3.32 -3.92 13.17
C LEU A 43 -2.63 -3.37 11.92
N VAL A 44 -3.41 -2.82 10.98
CA VAL A 44 -2.86 -2.20 9.75
C VAL A 44 -2.05 -0.95 10.08
N TRP A 45 -2.50 -0.14 11.04
CA TRP A 45 -1.81 1.08 11.45
C TRP A 45 -0.49 0.83 12.19
N GLU A 46 -0.44 -0.24 12.99
CA GLU A 46 0.75 -0.67 13.71
C GLU A 46 1.92 -1.02 12.78
N GLY A 47 1.64 -1.63 11.62
CA GLY A 47 2.67 -1.99 10.63
C GLY A 47 3.55 -0.80 10.24
N PRO A 48 2.99 0.30 9.68
CA PRO A 48 3.76 1.49 9.38
C PRO A 48 4.30 2.23 10.60
N ARG A 49 3.63 2.14 11.76
CA ARG A 49 4.07 2.82 12.99
C ARG A 49 5.44 2.30 13.46
N ARG A 50 5.70 1.01 13.29
CA ARG A 50 6.95 0.36 13.73
C ARG A 50 8.21 0.79 12.98
N PHE A 51 8.07 1.47 11.83
CA PHE A 51 9.23 1.90 11.05
C PHE A 51 9.87 3.15 11.64
N SER A 52 10.87 2.93 12.50
CA SER A 52 11.88 3.91 12.87
C SER A 52 13.03 3.96 11.84
N ASP A 53 13.92 4.95 11.97
CA ASP A 53 15.19 4.99 11.22
C ASP A 53 15.99 3.70 11.43
N GLU A 54 16.15 3.28 12.69
CA GLU A 54 16.86 2.05 13.06
C GLU A 54 16.24 0.81 12.39
N TYR A 55 14.92 0.68 12.42
CA TYR A 55 14.22 -0.44 11.79
C TYR A 55 14.44 -0.44 10.26
N ALA A 56 14.34 0.74 9.62
CA ALA A 56 14.58 0.86 8.18
C ALA A 56 16.00 0.45 7.79
N ARG A 57 17.01 0.87 8.58
CA ARG A 57 18.42 0.49 8.37
C ARG A 57 18.64 -1.01 8.60
N SER A 58 18.06 -1.57 9.65
CA SER A 58 18.12 -3.02 9.92
C SER A 58 17.54 -3.85 8.77
N VAL A 59 16.43 -3.41 8.16
CA VAL A 59 15.86 -4.07 6.97
C VAL A 59 16.83 -3.98 5.78
N ILE A 60 17.49 -2.84 5.57
CA ILE A 60 18.49 -2.69 4.49
C ILE A 60 19.67 -3.63 4.72
N ASP A 61 20.20 -3.70 5.95
CA ASP A 61 21.31 -4.59 6.30
C ASP A 61 20.94 -6.06 6.08
N LEU A 62 19.72 -6.45 6.48
CA LEU A 62 19.20 -7.80 6.23
C LEU A 62 19.11 -8.10 4.73
N LEU A 63 18.63 -7.16 3.92
CA LEU A 63 18.56 -7.33 2.47
C LEU A 63 19.95 -7.49 1.84
N GLU A 64 20.96 -6.78 2.35
CA GLU A 64 22.34 -6.91 1.89
C GLU A 64 22.93 -8.29 2.23
N ILE A 65 22.73 -8.77 3.47
CA ILE A 65 23.13 -10.12 3.91
C ILE A 65 22.49 -11.19 3.01
N GLU A 66 21.20 -11.04 2.73
CA GLU A 66 20.44 -11.94 1.86
C GLU A 66 20.70 -11.70 0.36
N LYS A 67 21.66 -10.84 0.00
CA LYS A 67 22.05 -10.49 -1.38
C LYS A 67 20.85 -10.08 -2.24
N TRP A 68 19.90 -9.36 -1.64
CA TRP A 68 18.67 -8.89 -2.28
C TRP A 68 17.76 -10.02 -2.81
N LYS A 69 17.94 -11.25 -2.30
CA LYS A 69 17.14 -12.42 -2.67
C LYS A 69 15.95 -12.65 -1.76
N LEU A 70 15.91 -11.99 -0.60
CA LEU A 70 14.76 -12.07 0.29
C LEU A 70 13.49 -11.66 -0.46
N ARG A 71 12.45 -12.50 -0.37
CA ARG A 71 11.12 -12.22 -0.89
C ARG A 71 10.17 -12.28 0.30
N PRO A 72 9.54 -11.16 0.69
CA PRO A 72 8.52 -11.23 1.73
C PRO A 72 7.38 -12.14 1.26
N ARG A 73 6.88 -13.00 2.15
CA ARG A 73 5.64 -13.73 1.90
C ARG A 73 4.51 -12.73 2.00
N ILE A 74 3.94 -12.37 0.84
CA ILE A 74 2.83 -11.42 0.74
C ILE A 74 1.59 -12.21 0.33
N GLU A 75 0.64 -12.34 1.24
CA GLU A 75 -0.66 -12.96 0.95
C GLU A 75 -1.58 -11.98 0.21
N TYR A 76 -1.49 -10.68 0.52
CA TYR A 76 -2.22 -9.63 -0.17
C TYR A 76 -1.46 -8.29 -0.08
N ASN A 77 -1.39 -7.54 -1.19
CA ASN A 77 -0.69 -6.26 -1.23
C ASN A 77 -1.66 -5.08 -1.36
N VAL A 78 -1.43 -4.02 -0.58
CA VAL A 78 -2.11 -2.73 -0.76
C VAL A 78 -1.08 -1.64 -1.01
N THR A 79 -1.22 -0.93 -2.12
CA THR A 79 -0.36 0.19 -2.51
C THR A 79 -1.20 1.45 -2.68
N SER A 80 -0.75 2.57 -2.08
CA SER A 80 -1.46 3.85 -2.13
C SER A 80 -0.70 4.87 -2.97
N TRP A 81 -1.38 5.46 -3.95
CA TRP A 81 -0.90 6.54 -4.82
C TRP A 81 -1.47 7.91 -4.40
N LEU A 82 -2.26 7.96 -3.33
CA LEU A 82 -2.99 9.15 -2.88
C LEU A 82 -2.07 10.34 -2.55
N LYS A 83 -0.80 10.08 -2.22
CA LYS A 83 0.18 11.11 -1.85
C LYS A 83 1.22 11.38 -2.93
N LEU A 84 1.08 10.79 -4.13
CA LEU A 84 2.03 11.01 -5.22
C LEU A 84 1.81 12.34 -5.96
N GLY A 85 0.64 12.96 -5.81
CA GLY A 85 0.32 14.25 -6.46
C GLY A 85 0.20 14.17 -7.98
N LEU A 86 0.04 12.99 -8.55
CA LEU A 86 -0.07 12.77 -9.99
C LEU A 86 -1.27 13.50 -10.60
N ASP A 87 -2.37 13.61 -9.86
CA ASP A 87 -3.59 14.34 -10.20
C ASP A 87 -3.43 15.87 -10.11
N GLN A 88 -2.34 16.34 -9.49
CA GLN A 88 -2.07 17.77 -9.30
C GLN A 88 -1.10 18.35 -10.34
N VAL A 89 -0.51 17.50 -11.19
CA VAL A 89 0.40 17.95 -12.25
C VAL A 89 -0.34 18.80 -13.27
N VAL A 90 0.16 19.99 -13.57
CA VAL A 90 -0.43 20.91 -14.56
C VAL A 90 0.37 20.86 -15.85
N TYR A 91 -0.24 20.33 -16.92
CA TYR A 91 0.31 20.34 -18.27
C TYR A 91 -0.15 21.59 -19.03
N PRO A 92 0.41 21.90 -20.22
CA PRO A 92 -0.04 23.02 -21.05
C PRO A 92 -1.53 22.99 -21.39
N TRP A 93 -2.16 21.82 -21.37
CA TRP A 93 -3.59 21.59 -21.61
C TRP A 93 -4.40 21.34 -20.32
N GLY A 94 -3.83 21.64 -19.15
CA GLY A 94 -4.51 21.50 -17.86
C GLY A 94 -4.08 20.27 -17.04
N LYS A 95 -4.86 19.96 -15.99
CA LYS A 95 -4.62 18.81 -15.11
C LYS A 95 -5.15 17.50 -15.74
N PRO A 96 -4.63 16.33 -15.34
CA PRO A 96 -5.21 15.04 -15.70
C PRO A 96 -6.69 14.97 -15.33
N PHE A 97 -7.53 14.47 -16.24
CA PHE A 97 -8.92 14.17 -15.93
C PHE A 97 -9.03 12.99 -14.95
N CYS A 98 -8.23 11.96 -15.16
CA CYS A 98 -8.13 10.81 -14.26
C CYS A 98 -6.68 10.35 -14.15
N VAL A 99 -6.37 9.71 -13.02
CA VAL A 99 -5.09 9.06 -12.77
C VAL A 99 -5.40 7.68 -12.19
N GLY A 100 -4.72 6.65 -12.68
CA GLY A 100 -4.85 5.33 -12.10
C GLY A 100 -3.90 4.33 -12.76
N PRO A 101 -3.73 3.16 -12.14
CA PRO A 101 -3.06 2.03 -12.79
C PRO A 101 -3.82 1.59 -14.04
N ILE A 102 -3.09 1.24 -15.11
CA ILE A 102 -3.67 0.81 -16.40
C ILE A 102 -4.16 -0.65 -16.33
N CYS A 103 -3.42 -1.52 -15.64
CA CYS A 103 -3.76 -2.93 -15.46
C CYS A 103 -3.04 -3.49 -14.23
N THR A 104 -3.67 -4.41 -13.51
CA THR A 104 -3.05 -5.20 -12.45
C THR A 104 -2.66 -6.57 -13.00
N VAL A 105 -1.39 -6.74 -13.37
CA VAL A 105 -0.83 -8.07 -13.69
C VAL A 105 -0.56 -8.92 -12.45
N LEU A 106 -0.76 -8.35 -11.25
CA LEU A 106 -0.54 -9.01 -9.97
C LEU A 106 -1.87 -9.54 -9.43
N ALA A 107 -1.97 -10.85 -9.23
CA ALA A 107 -3.00 -11.42 -8.38
C ALA A 107 -2.76 -10.99 -6.92
N HIS A 108 -3.83 -10.81 -6.15
CA HIS A 108 -3.80 -10.44 -4.72
C HIS A 108 -3.21 -9.04 -4.47
N ALA A 109 -3.69 -8.05 -5.23
CA ALA A 109 -3.22 -6.66 -5.12
C ALA A 109 -4.38 -5.65 -5.12
N CYS A 110 -4.20 -4.57 -4.37
CA CYS A 110 -5.09 -3.42 -4.34
C CYS A 110 -4.31 -2.11 -4.52
N PHE A 111 -4.77 -1.28 -5.45
CA PHE A 111 -4.25 0.07 -5.68
C PHE A 111 -5.27 1.10 -5.22
N LEU A 112 -4.87 1.98 -4.31
CA LEU A 112 -5.66 3.13 -3.89
C LEU A 112 -5.16 4.38 -4.62
N PHE A 113 -6.05 5.11 -5.28
CA PHE A 113 -5.69 6.31 -6.05
C PHE A 113 -6.80 7.36 -6.03
N PRO A 114 -6.48 8.63 -6.33
CA PRO A 114 -7.46 9.71 -6.27
C PRO A 114 -8.65 9.48 -7.19
N SER A 115 -9.85 9.82 -6.72
CA SER A 115 -11.05 9.90 -7.56
C SER A 115 -11.26 11.33 -8.08
N VAL A 116 -11.79 11.42 -9.29
CA VAL A 116 -12.17 12.70 -9.93
C VAL A 116 -13.22 13.45 -9.10
N GLU A 117 -14.09 12.71 -8.41
CA GLU A 117 -15.24 13.26 -7.65
C GLU A 117 -14.94 13.53 -6.17
N GLY A 118 -13.66 13.57 -5.76
CA GLY A 118 -13.29 13.89 -4.38
C GLY A 118 -13.31 12.70 -3.40
N GLY A 119 -13.17 11.47 -3.91
CA GLY A 119 -13.08 10.23 -3.13
C GLY A 119 -11.79 9.44 -3.35
N VAL A 120 -11.82 8.17 -2.96
CA VAL A 120 -10.74 7.20 -3.19
C VAL A 120 -11.25 6.10 -4.11
N ASN A 121 -10.53 5.86 -5.20
CA ASN A 121 -10.73 4.69 -6.03
C ASN A 121 -9.86 3.54 -5.53
N ALA A 122 -10.39 2.32 -5.58
CA ALA A 122 -9.67 1.09 -5.27
C ALA A 122 -9.73 0.14 -6.47
N LEU A 123 -8.59 -0.11 -7.12
CA LEU A 123 -8.48 -1.17 -8.12
C LEU A 123 -8.03 -2.45 -7.42
N VAL A 124 -8.93 -3.43 -7.35
CA VAL A 124 -8.72 -4.72 -6.66
C VAL A 124 -8.49 -5.81 -7.70
N SER A 125 -7.49 -6.66 -7.46
CA SER A 125 -7.08 -7.77 -8.32
C SER A 125 -6.99 -9.06 -7.53
N LEU A 126 -7.83 -10.02 -7.89
CA LEU A 126 -7.99 -11.33 -7.26
C LEU A 126 -8.33 -12.36 -8.35
N PRO A 127 -8.06 -13.66 -8.14
CA PRO A 127 -8.60 -14.72 -8.98
C PRO A 127 -10.13 -14.60 -9.13
N SER A 128 -10.68 -14.99 -10.27
CA SER A 128 -12.10 -14.73 -10.61
C SER A 128 -13.09 -15.19 -9.54
N GLU A 129 -12.88 -16.38 -8.95
CA GLU A 129 -13.75 -16.92 -7.89
C GLU A 129 -13.63 -16.15 -6.56
N GLU A 130 -12.45 -15.60 -6.27
CA GLU A 130 -12.23 -14.76 -5.10
C GLU A 130 -12.83 -13.37 -5.31
N MET A 131 -12.74 -12.83 -6.53
CA MET A 131 -13.29 -11.51 -6.86
C MET A 131 -14.82 -11.47 -6.67
N GLN A 132 -15.52 -12.53 -7.06
CA GLN A 132 -16.97 -12.64 -6.84
C GLN A 132 -17.33 -12.61 -5.35
N ARG A 133 -16.57 -13.34 -4.51
CA ARG A 133 -16.75 -13.33 -3.05
C ARG A 133 -16.40 -11.99 -2.44
N PHE A 134 -15.29 -11.38 -2.87
CA PHE A 134 -14.86 -10.06 -2.43
C PHE A 134 -15.94 -9.02 -2.70
N GLN A 135 -16.53 -8.99 -3.89
CA GLN A 135 -17.59 -8.04 -4.23
C GLN A 135 -18.80 -8.18 -3.28
N ALA A 136 -19.25 -9.41 -3.01
CA ALA A 136 -20.36 -9.66 -2.09
C ALA A 136 -20.06 -9.15 -0.67
N TYR A 137 -18.89 -9.49 -0.11
CA TYR A 137 -18.49 -9.04 1.22
C TYR A 137 -18.26 -7.52 1.28
N PHE A 138 -17.70 -6.92 0.22
CA PHE A 138 -17.47 -5.49 0.14
C PHE A 138 -18.79 -4.72 0.22
N HIS A 139 -19.80 -5.12 -0.56
CA HIS A 139 -21.11 -4.48 -0.48
C HIS A 139 -21.73 -4.66 0.91
N GLN A 140 -21.72 -5.87 1.46
CA GLN A 140 -22.24 -6.15 2.80
C GLN A 140 -21.58 -5.28 3.89
N PHE A 141 -20.28 -5.01 3.79
CA PHE A 141 -19.57 -4.20 4.77
C PHE A 141 -20.04 -2.74 4.82
N PHE A 142 -20.48 -2.19 3.67
CA PHE A 142 -20.93 -0.79 3.55
C PHE A 142 -22.46 -0.63 3.61
N THR A 143 -23.20 -1.71 3.88
CA THR A 143 -24.66 -1.67 4.06
C THR A 143 -25.02 -1.87 5.53
#